data_AF-A0A7L6LGE3-F1
#
_entry.id   AF-A0A7L6LGE3-F1
#
_cell.length_a   1.000
_cell.length_b   1.000
_cell.length_c   1.000
_cell.angle_alpha   90.00
_cell.angle_beta   90.00
_cell.angle_gamma   90.00
#
_symmetry.space_group_name_H-M   'P 1'
#
loop_
_entity.id
_entity.type
_entity.pdbx_description
1 polymer ?
#
loop_
_entity_poly.entity_id
_entity_poly.type
_entity_poly.pdbx_seq_one_letter_code
_entity_poly.pdbx_strand_id
1 'polypeptide(L)'
;MESNIKGLVAAGHEMASELKAECGAVDMRSVAKLISDLATQLEVQLVRANELAEDHQRAIESIKQADAAVKLAHEKFSALAAENARLKAGAMYFSYGSEFSFECHKTAEEAIAAAEAAIDDYRGDACDGWSEEVESICWGVIIQQATKVGERKKRKCDRVSPWIERVCDYELRPNVETPATDAFLAEVRAQGVEMFAECAYTLEHHDHAVAFAAELRKGGNQ
;
A
#
# COMPACT_ATOMS: atom_id res chain seq x y z
N MET A 1 29.33 32.32 12.28
CA MET A 1 28.66 33.43 13.01
C MET A 1 28.55 33.19 14.53
N GLU A 2 29.32 32.23 15.09
CA GLU A 2 29.38 31.93 16.54
C GLU A 2 30.40 32.79 17.32
N SER A 3 31.34 33.49 16.67
CA SER A 3 32.46 34.13 17.38
C SER A 3 32.12 35.45 18.09
N ASN A 4 31.02 36.12 17.73
CA ASN A 4 30.72 37.46 18.26
C ASN A 4 29.98 37.43 19.60
N ILE A 5 29.12 36.42 19.82
CA ILE A 5 28.37 36.26 21.08
C ILE A 5 29.32 35.92 22.24
N LYS A 6 30.25 34.99 22.02
CA LYS A 6 31.26 34.63 23.03
C LYS A 6 32.13 35.83 23.41
N GLY A 7 32.50 36.67 22.45
CA GLY A 7 33.24 37.91 22.69
C GLY A 7 32.41 38.95 23.46
N LEU A 8 31.15 39.15 23.12
CA LEU A 8 30.24 40.07 23.84
C LEU A 8 29.95 39.61 25.26
N VAL A 9 29.76 38.31 25.48
CA VAL A 9 29.59 37.72 26.80
C VAL A 9 30.86 37.91 27.64
N ALA A 10 32.04 37.67 27.07
CA ALA A 10 33.32 37.91 27.75
C ALA A 10 33.51 39.39 28.12
N ALA A 11 33.27 40.32 27.19
CA ALA A 11 33.37 41.76 27.42
C ALA A 11 32.35 42.26 28.46
N GLY A 12 31.13 41.71 28.45
CA GLY A 12 30.13 41.98 29.48
C GLY A 12 30.56 41.50 30.87
N HIS A 13 31.18 40.32 30.97
CA HIS A 13 31.75 39.82 32.23
C HIS A 13 32.94 40.64 32.73
N GLU A 14 33.82 41.06 31.83
CA GLU A 14 34.96 41.92 32.12
C GLU A 14 34.50 43.27 32.69
N MET A 15 33.59 43.96 31.99
CA MET A 15 33.04 45.23 32.46
C MET A 15 32.24 45.11 33.77
N ALA A 16 31.52 44.01 33.98
CA ALA A 16 30.85 43.74 35.26
C ALA A 16 31.85 43.52 36.42
N SER A 17 33.02 42.95 36.12
CA SER A 17 34.12 42.79 37.08
C SER A 17 34.78 44.13 37.40
N GLU A 18 34.98 44.99 36.40
CA GLU A 18 35.51 46.35 36.58
C GLU A 18 34.56 47.23 37.41
N LEU A 19 33.24 47.17 37.13
CA LEU A 19 32.20 47.87 37.91
C LEU A 19 32.21 47.48 39.39
N LYS A 20 32.61 46.24 39.69
CA LYS A 20 32.70 45.69 41.04
C LYS A 20 34.00 46.10 41.75
N ALA A 21 35.05 46.44 40.99
CA ALA A 21 36.38 46.74 41.50
C ALA A 21 36.63 48.23 41.75
N GLU A 22 35.99 49.15 41.01
CA GLU A 22 36.28 50.58 41.09
C GLU A 22 35.12 51.44 41.61
N CYS A 23 35.40 52.23 42.66
CA CYS A 23 34.52 53.28 43.16
C CYS A 23 34.74 54.62 42.44
N GLY A 24 34.72 54.60 41.09
CA GLY A 24 34.62 55.80 40.27
C GLY A 24 35.62 55.93 39.12
N ALA A 25 35.28 55.43 37.93
CA ALA A 25 35.42 56.09 36.63
C ALA A 25 35.09 55.11 35.47
N VAL A 26 33.88 54.54 35.48
CA VAL A 26 33.41 53.78 34.32
C VAL A 26 33.12 54.76 33.19
N ASP A 27 33.75 54.58 32.02
CA ASP A 27 33.41 55.36 30.83
C ASP A 27 32.01 55.01 30.34
N MET A 28 31.07 55.93 30.54
CA MET A 28 29.67 55.75 30.14
C MET A 28 29.51 55.54 28.62
N ARG A 29 30.47 55.96 27.78
CA ARG A 29 30.43 55.65 26.34
C ARG A 29 30.69 54.18 26.06
N SER A 30 31.65 53.58 26.77
CA SER A 30 31.96 52.14 26.66
C SER A 30 30.80 51.27 27.14
N VAL A 31 30.12 51.67 28.24
CA VAL A 31 28.89 51.02 28.71
C VAL A 31 27.77 51.13 27.67
N ALA A 32 27.53 52.32 27.12
CA ALA A 32 26.49 52.53 26.11
C ALA A 32 26.75 51.70 24.84
N LYS A 33 28.01 51.56 24.43
CA LYS A 33 28.40 50.72 23.29
C LYS A 33 28.12 49.23 23.57
N LEU A 34 28.53 48.71 24.73
CA LEU A 34 28.24 47.32 25.10
C LEU A 34 26.75 47.02 25.19
N ILE A 35 25.93 47.94 25.73
CA ILE A 35 24.47 47.82 25.75
C ILE A 35 23.91 47.76 24.32
N SER A 36 24.39 48.64 23.43
CA SER A 36 23.98 48.66 22.02
C SER A 36 24.35 47.37 21.29
N ASP A 37 25.57 46.88 21.49
CA ASP A 37 26.06 45.66 20.86
C ASP A 37 25.29 44.43 21.40
N LEU A 38 25.00 44.38 22.69
CA LEU A 38 24.18 43.34 23.31
C LEU A 38 22.74 43.36 22.79
N ALA A 39 22.12 44.54 22.68
CA ALA A 39 20.78 44.70 22.14
C ALA A 39 20.69 44.20 20.68
N THR A 40 21.64 44.61 19.85
CA THR A 40 21.75 44.16 18.46
C THR A 40 21.95 42.63 18.40
N GLN A 41 22.76 42.07 19.29
CA GLN A 41 23.02 40.64 19.31
C GLN A 41 21.81 39.83 19.80
N LEU A 42 21.01 40.36 20.73
CA LEU A 42 19.74 39.76 21.17
C LEU A 42 18.71 39.76 20.04
N GLU A 43 18.58 40.86 19.28
CA GLU A 43 17.71 40.90 18.09
C GLU A 43 18.11 39.84 17.07
N VAL A 44 19.41 39.72 16.77
CA VAL A 44 19.93 38.68 15.87
C VAL A 44 19.64 37.26 16.40
N GLN A 45 19.74 37.04 17.71
CA GLN A 45 19.39 35.73 18.29
C GLN A 45 17.89 35.44 18.25
N LEU A 46 17.05 36.45 18.47
CA LEU A 46 15.59 36.32 18.38
C LEU A 46 15.16 35.91 16.96
N VAL A 47 15.72 36.58 15.94
CA VAL A 47 15.43 36.25 14.53
C VAL A 47 15.84 34.81 14.21
N ARG A 48 17.07 34.40 14.56
CA ARG A 48 17.53 33.02 14.32
C ARG A 48 16.71 31.97 15.08
N ALA A 49 16.30 32.27 16.31
CA ALA A 49 15.47 31.37 17.09
C ALA A 49 14.08 31.19 16.46
N ASN A 50 13.50 32.27 15.92
CA ASN A 50 12.23 32.22 15.20
C ASN A 50 12.36 31.43 13.88
N GLU A 51 13.39 31.69 13.08
CA GLU A 51 13.67 30.94 11.85
C GLU A 51 13.85 29.44 12.13
N LEU A 52 14.62 29.09 13.18
CA LEU A 52 14.81 27.70 13.59
C LEU A 52 13.52 27.06 14.09
N ALA A 53 12.66 27.80 14.79
CA ALA A 53 11.36 27.32 15.24
C ALA A 53 10.42 27.04 14.05
N GLU A 54 10.42 27.91 13.04
CA GLU A 54 9.69 27.70 11.79
C GLU A 54 10.21 26.48 11.02
N ASP A 55 11.53 26.32 10.91
CA ASP A 55 12.16 25.15 10.30
C ASP A 55 11.79 23.85 11.01
N HIS A 56 11.87 23.84 12.35
CA HIS A 56 11.45 22.68 13.14
C HIS A 56 9.96 22.37 12.97
N GLN A 57 9.10 23.39 12.92
CA GLN A 57 7.67 23.19 12.69
C GLN A 57 7.40 22.57 11.31
N ARG A 58 8.05 23.06 10.25
CA ARG A 58 7.97 22.48 8.90
C ARG A 58 8.46 21.03 8.87
N ALA A 59 9.56 20.73 9.55
CA ALA A 59 10.09 19.37 9.65
C ALA A 59 9.11 18.43 10.37
N ILE A 60 8.50 18.88 11.47
CA ILE A 60 7.49 18.09 12.21
C ILE A 60 6.28 17.78 11.32
N GLU A 61 5.80 18.75 10.54
CA GLU A 61 4.67 18.55 9.63
C GLU A 61 5.01 17.57 8.50
N SER A 62 6.20 17.69 7.90
CA SER A 62 6.67 16.74 6.89
C SER A 62 6.79 15.32 7.45
N ILE A 63 7.34 15.16 8.66
CA ILE A 63 7.45 13.85 9.32
C ILE A 63 6.06 13.25 9.58
N LYS A 64 5.08 14.05 10.03
CA LYS A 64 3.71 13.59 10.23
C LYS A 64 3.05 13.11 8.94
N GLN A 65 3.25 13.83 7.84
CA GLN A 65 2.75 13.44 6.52
C GLN A 65 3.40 12.13 6.05
N ALA A 66 4.72 11.98 6.23
CA ALA A 66 5.44 10.76 5.89
C ALA A 66 4.97 9.56 6.74
N ASP A 67 4.78 9.74 8.04
CA ASP A 67 4.27 8.69 8.95
C ASP A 67 2.87 8.23 8.54
N ALA A 68 1.97 9.17 8.22
CA ALA A 68 0.64 8.85 7.71
C ALA A 68 0.68 8.06 6.40
N ALA A 69 1.57 8.43 5.46
CA ALA A 69 1.76 7.72 4.21
C ALA A 69 2.30 6.30 4.42
N VAL A 70 3.29 6.12 5.30
CA VAL A 70 3.85 4.82 5.66
C VAL A 70 2.79 3.92 6.29
N LYS A 71 1.97 4.46 7.20
CA LYS A 71 0.89 3.72 7.85
C LYS A 71 -0.16 3.24 6.85
N LEU A 72 -0.60 4.13 5.95
CA LEU A 72 -1.54 3.79 4.89
C LEU A 72 -0.96 2.71 3.95
N ALA A 73 0.31 2.83 3.57
CA ALA A 73 0.99 1.83 2.75
C ALA A 73 1.06 0.47 3.47
N HIS A 74 1.40 0.46 4.75
CA HIS A 74 1.44 -0.75 5.56
C HIS A 74 0.07 -1.44 5.66
N GLU A 75 -1.01 -0.67 5.82
CA GLU A 75 -2.39 -1.20 5.81
C GLU A 75 -2.74 -1.84 4.46
N LYS A 76 -2.46 -1.16 3.34
CA LYS A 76 -2.70 -1.68 1.98
C LYS A 76 -1.89 -2.95 1.69
N PHE A 77 -0.61 -2.97 2.02
CA PHE A 77 0.24 -4.15 1.81
C PHE A 77 -0.15 -5.31 2.71
N SER A 78 -0.55 -5.04 3.95
CA SER A 78 -1.05 -6.08 4.85
C SER A 78 -2.34 -6.72 4.30
N ALA A 79 -3.24 -5.92 3.74
CA ALA A 79 -4.45 -6.44 3.09
C ALA A 79 -4.13 -7.32 1.87
N LEU A 80 -3.23 -6.86 0.98
CA LEU A 80 -2.77 -7.64 -0.18
C LEU A 80 -2.03 -8.91 0.24
N ALA A 81 -1.24 -8.89 1.32
CA ALA A 81 -0.55 -10.06 1.84
C ALA A 81 -1.54 -11.10 2.37
N ALA A 82 -2.55 -10.65 3.13
CA ALA A 82 -3.62 -11.52 3.61
C ALA A 82 -4.43 -12.13 2.46
N GLU A 83 -4.76 -11.35 1.43
CA GLU A 83 -5.43 -11.85 0.23
C GLU A 83 -4.57 -12.87 -0.52
N ASN A 84 -3.27 -12.59 -0.73
CA ASN A 84 -2.35 -13.54 -1.36
C ASN A 84 -2.25 -14.86 -0.58
N ALA A 85 -2.26 -14.81 0.75
CA ALA A 85 -2.33 -16.01 1.58
C ALA A 85 -3.62 -16.79 1.35
N ARG A 86 -4.77 -16.10 1.22
CA ARG A 86 -6.06 -16.74 0.91
C ARG A 86 -6.12 -17.30 -0.51
N LEU A 87 -5.52 -16.64 -1.49
CA LEU A 87 -5.41 -17.19 -2.85
C LEU A 87 -4.62 -18.50 -2.87
N LYS A 88 -3.55 -18.58 -2.07
CA LYS A 88 -2.77 -19.82 -1.92
C LYS A 88 -3.51 -20.92 -1.15
N ALA A 89 -4.31 -20.56 -0.15
CA ALA A 89 -5.00 -21.52 0.72
C ALA A 89 -6.40 -21.93 0.23
N GLY A 90 -7.07 -21.07 -0.54
CA GLY A 90 -8.45 -21.26 -1.02
C GLY A 90 -8.53 -21.68 -2.49
N ALA A 91 -7.38 -21.85 -3.15
CA ALA A 91 -7.32 -22.50 -4.44
C ALA A 91 -7.79 -23.96 -4.32
N MET A 92 -8.72 -24.37 -5.19
CA MET A 92 -8.93 -25.79 -5.46
C MET A 92 -7.88 -26.23 -6.48
N TYR A 93 -7.46 -27.48 -6.40
CA TYR A 93 -6.48 -28.07 -7.31
C TYR A 93 -7.13 -29.21 -8.07
N PHE A 94 -6.55 -29.60 -9.19
CA PHE A 94 -6.97 -30.78 -9.91
C PHE A 94 -5.80 -31.68 -10.28
N SER A 95 -6.07 -32.97 -10.44
CA SER A 95 -5.23 -33.91 -11.18
C SER A 95 -6.03 -34.49 -12.34
N TYR A 96 -5.34 -34.85 -13.42
CA TYR A 96 -5.92 -35.43 -14.62
C TYR A 96 -4.91 -36.38 -15.27
N GLY A 97 -5.40 -37.47 -15.86
CA GLY A 97 -4.69 -38.32 -16.81
C GLY A 97 -5.70 -38.93 -17.80
N SER A 98 -5.25 -39.43 -18.94
CA SER A 98 -6.16 -40.07 -19.91
C SER A 98 -6.88 -41.31 -19.34
N GLU A 99 -6.17 -42.13 -18.55
CA GLU A 99 -6.74 -43.26 -17.82
C GLU A 99 -7.24 -42.90 -16.41
N PHE A 100 -6.91 -41.70 -15.93
CA PHE A 100 -7.25 -41.18 -14.60
C PHE A 100 -8.19 -39.99 -14.70
N SER A 101 -9.46 -40.15 -14.33
CA SER A 101 -10.46 -39.08 -14.44
C SER A 101 -10.05 -37.77 -13.75
N PHE A 102 -10.66 -36.66 -14.16
CA PHE A 102 -10.48 -35.37 -13.51
C PHE A 102 -10.92 -35.42 -12.04
N GLU A 103 -9.99 -35.16 -11.13
CA GLU A 103 -10.23 -35.18 -9.68
C GLU A 103 -9.87 -33.83 -9.05
N CYS A 104 -10.72 -33.36 -8.13
CA CYS A 104 -10.49 -32.12 -7.40
C CYS A 104 -9.84 -32.40 -6.03
N HIS A 105 -8.85 -31.58 -5.68
CA HIS A 105 -8.07 -31.67 -4.45
C HIS A 105 -8.13 -30.36 -3.67
N LYS A 106 -7.98 -30.43 -2.35
CA LYS A 106 -8.01 -29.24 -1.48
C LYS A 106 -6.67 -28.55 -1.40
N THR A 107 -5.57 -29.28 -1.59
CA THR A 107 -4.22 -28.71 -1.56
C THR A 107 -3.40 -29.12 -2.78
N ALA A 108 -2.32 -28.38 -3.04
CA ALA A 108 -1.38 -28.70 -4.12
C ALA A 108 -0.72 -30.05 -3.88
N GLU A 109 -0.37 -30.37 -2.64
CA GLU A 109 0.29 -31.62 -2.25
C GLU A 109 -0.59 -32.84 -2.56
N GLU A 110 -1.89 -32.75 -2.31
CA GLU A 110 -2.86 -33.80 -2.65
C GLU A 110 -2.92 -34.02 -4.18
N ALA A 111 -3.00 -32.95 -4.96
CA ALA A 111 -3.05 -33.03 -6.42
C ALA A 111 -1.75 -33.57 -7.04
N ILE A 112 -0.60 -33.16 -6.50
CA ILE A 112 0.71 -33.66 -6.90
C ILE A 112 0.83 -35.15 -6.57
N ALA A 113 0.47 -35.55 -5.35
CA ALA A 113 0.54 -36.94 -4.93
C ALA A 113 -0.35 -37.85 -5.79
N ALA A 114 -1.56 -37.38 -6.16
CA ALA A 114 -2.44 -38.11 -7.06
C ALA A 114 -1.85 -38.25 -8.47
N ALA A 115 -1.27 -37.18 -9.01
CA ALA A 115 -0.59 -37.22 -10.32
C ALA A 115 0.66 -38.11 -10.30
N GLU A 116 1.46 -38.07 -9.22
CA GLU A 116 2.64 -38.93 -9.06
C GLU A 116 2.27 -40.40 -8.90
N ALA A 117 1.19 -40.71 -8.17
CA ALA A 117 0.66 -42.07 -8.07
C ALA A 117 0.22 -42.60 -9.44
N ALA A 118 -0.49 -41.77 -10.23
CA ALA A 118 -0.86 -42.11 -11.60
C ALA A 118 0.37 -42.38 -12.49
N ILE A 119 1.47 -41.64 -12.32
CA ILE A 119 2.74 -41.88 -13.04
C ILE A 119 3.40 -43.18 -12.56
N ASP A 120 3.34 -43.50 -11.26
CA ASP A 120 3.98 -44.68 -10.67
C ASP A 120 3.38 -45.98 -11.21
N ASP A 121 2.07 -46.00 -11.49
CA ASP A 121 1.38 -47.14 -12.11
C ASP A 121 1.99 -47.53 -13.47
N TYR A 122 2.52 -46.56 -14.23
CA TYR A 122 3.22 -46.81 -15.51
C TYR A 122 4.69 -47.22 -15.34
N ARG A 123 5.29 -47.08 -14.16
CA ARG A 123 6.71 -47.43 -13.96
C ARG A 123 6.98 -48.93 -14.08
N GLY A 124 5.99 -49.77 -13.77
CA GLY A 124 6.11 -51.23 -13.86
C GLY A 124 6.35 -51.73 -15.29
N ASP A 125 5.76 -51.05 -16.27
CA ASP A 125 5.82 -51.42 -17.69
C ASP A 125 6.86 -50.59 -18.48
N ALA A 126 7.58 -49.68 -17.80
CA ALA A 126 8.50 -48.74 -18.44
C ALA A 126 9.82 -49.37 -18.97
N CYS A 127 10.02 -50.68 -18.82
CA CYS A 127 11.26 -51.36 -19.26
C CYS A 127 11.53 -51.24 -20.76
N ASP A 128 10.49 -51.09 -21.59
CA ASP A 128 10.59 -50.90 -23.04
C ASP A 128 10.36 -49.43 -23.47
N GLY A 129 10.25 -48.51 -22.50
CA GLY A 129 9.93 -47.09 -22.70
C GLY A 129 8.65 -46.67 -21.95
N TRP A 130 8.49 -45.38 -21.73
CA TRP A 130 7.28 -44.83 -21.09
C TRP A 130 6.09 -44.83 -22.05
N SER A 131 4.90 -45.08 -21.53
CA SER A 131 3.65 -44.89 -22.28
C SER A 131 3.47 -43.43 -22.67
N GLU A 132 2.98 -43.17 -23.89
CA GLU A 132 2.58 -41.82 -24.34
C GLU A 132 1.49 -41.22 -23.43
N GLU A 133 0.71 -42.07 -22.75
CA GLU A 133 -0.35 -41.63 -21.82
C GLU A 133 0.20 -40.90 -20.60
N VAL A 134 1.47 -41.11 -20.23
CA VAL A 134 2.12 -40.42 -19.12
C VAL A 134 2.27 -38.94 -19.40
N GLU A 135 2.41 -38.54 -20.67
CA GLU A 135 2.46 -37.12 -21.07
C GLU A 135 1.14 -36.39 -20.84
N SER A 136 0.02 -37.14 -20.73
CA SER A 136 -1.30 -36.57 -20.44
C SER A 136 -1.50 -36.28 -18.95
N ILE A 137 -0.67 -36.84 -18.07
CA ILE A 137 -0.82 -36.69 -16.62
C ILE A 137 -0.39 -35.29 -16.23
N CYS A 138 -1.32 -34.53 -15.65
CA CYS A 138 -1.06 -33.19 -15.16
C CYS A 138 -1.83 -32.89 -13.87
N TRP A 139 -1.35 -31.87 -13.16
CA TRP A 139 -2.06 -31.25 -12.06
C TRP A 139 -2.07 -29.74 -12.25
N GLY A 140 -3.00 -29.05 -11.60
CA GLY A 140 -3.09 -27.60 -11.72
C GLY A 140 -4.02 -26.95 -10.71
N VAL A 141 -4.20 -25.64 -10.88
CA VAL A 141 -5.04 -24.80 -10.01
C VAL A 141 -6.35 -24.47 -10.71
N ILE A 142 -7.46 -24.61 -10.00
CA ILE A 142 -8.79 -24.21 -10.43
C ILE A 142 -9.03 -22.77 -9.97
N ILE A 143 -8.93 -21.82 -10.91
CA ILE A 143 -9.14 -20.40 -10.65
C ILE A 143 -10.63 -20.05 -10.62
N GLN A 144 -11.44 -20.73 -11.43
CA GLN A 144 -12.90 -20.58 -11.47
C GLN A 144 -13.58 -21.93 -11.57
N GLN A 145 -14.76 -22.05 -10.96
CA GLN A 145 -15.58 -23.25 -11.05
C GLN A 145 -17.04 -22.89 -11.33
N ALA A 146 -17.72 -23.78 -12.05
CA ALA A 146 -19.15 -23.67 -12.28
C ALA A 146 -19.89 -23.69 -10.94
N THR A 147 -20.46 -22.54 -10.58
CA THR A 147 -21.19 -22.33 -9.34
C THR A 147 -22.67 -22.17 -9.66
N LYS A 148 -23.51 -22.89 -8.92
CA LYS A 148 -24.96 -22.83 -9.08
C LYS A 148 -25.48 -21.46 -8.66
N VAL A 149 -26.24 -20.82 -9.54
CA VAL A 149 -26.81 -19.48 -9.31
C VAL A 149 -28.29 -19.43 -9.68
N GLY A 150 -28.98 -18.41 -9.17
CA GLY A 150 -30.34 -18.09 -9.60
C GLY A 150 -31.37 -19.19 -9.33
N GLU A 151 -31.14 -20.05 -8.34
CA GLU A 151 -32.05 -21.14 -8.02
C GLU A 151 -33.45 -20.62 -7.69
N ARG A 152 -34.43 -21.08 -8.46
CA ARG A 152 -35.81 -20.62 -8.36
C ARG A 152 -36.80 -21.70 -8.77
N LYS A 153 -38.05 -21.51 -8.38
CA LYS A 153 -39.16 -22.32 -8.89
C LYS A 153 -39.31 -22.11 -10.41
N LYS A 154 -39.70 -23.18 -11.10
CA LYS A 154 -40.04 -23.17 -12.52
C LYS A 154 -41.19 -22.19 -12.78
N ARG A 155 -41.06 -21.45 -13.87
CA ARG A 155 -42.06 -20.54 -14.45
C ARG A 155 -42.62 -21.16 -15.72
N LYS A 156 -43.79 -20.68 -16.16
CA LYS A 156 -44.46 -21.15 -17.39
C LYS A 156 -43.60 -20.97 -18.65
N CYS A 157 -42.75 -19.94 -18.67
CA CYS A 157 -41.86 -19.64 -19.80
C CYS A 157 -40.58 -20.49 -19.85
N ASP A 158 -40.27 -21.25 -18.79
CA ASP A 158 -39.07 -22.09 -18.77
C ASP A 158 -39.29 -23.32 -19.66
N ARG A 159 -38.47 -23.47 -20.70
CA ARG A 159 -38.52 -24.60 -21.65
C ARG A 159 -37.87 -25.84 -21.05
N VAL A 160 -38.40 -26.29 -19.92
CA VAL A 160 -37.91 -27.44 -19.15
C VAL A 160 -39.04 -28.44 -18.94
N SER A 161 -38.68 -29.72 -18.81
CA SER A 161 -39.63 -30.81 -18.75
C SER A 161 -40.71 -30.63 -17.66
N PRO A 162 -41.92 -31.21 -17.84
CA PRO A 162 -43.01 -31.10 -16.87
C PRO A 162 -42.66 -31.52 -15.45
N TRP A 163 -41.80 -32.53 -15.28
CA TRP A 163 -41.37 -33.08 -13.99
C TRP A 163 -40.29 -32.27 -13.26
N ILE A 164 -39.78 -31.19 -13.85
CA ILE A 164 -38.78 -30.32 -13.21
C ILE A 164 -39.50 -29.23 -12.41
N GLU A 165 -39.23 -29.14 -11.12
CA GLU A 165 -39.88 -28.18 -10.20
C GLU A 165 -39.08 -26.89 -10.01
N ARG A 166 -37.75 -27.00 -10.07
CA ARG A 166 -36.82 -25.89 -9.87
C ARG A 166 -35.85 -25.81 -11.04
N VAL A 167 -35.46 -24.59 -11.35
CA VAL A 167 -34.46 -24.27 -12.36
C VAL A 167 -33.38 -23.42 -11.70
N CYS A 168 -32.15 -23.62 -12.14
CA CYS A 168 -30.99 -22.84 -11.78
C CYS A 168 -30.07 -22.76 -13.00
N ASP A 169 -29.23 -21.74 -13.02
CA ASP A 169 -28.16 -21.61 -13.99
C ASP A 169 -26.83 -21.93 -13.30
N TYR A 170 -25.79 -22.10 -14.11
CA TYR A 170 -24.42 -22.23 -13.64
C TYR A 170 -23.57 -21.14 -14.29
N GLU A 171 -22.78 -20.46 -13.48
CA GLU A 171 -21.83 -19.44 -13.92
C GLU A 171 -20.43 -19.83 -13.47
N LEU A 172 -19.42 -19.51 -14.29
CA LEU A 172 -18.03 -19.61 -13.85
C LEU A 172 -17.76 -18.47 -12.86
N ARG A 173 -17.46 -18.83 -11.61
CA ARG A 173 -17.13 -17.86 -10.56
C ARG A 173 -15.75 -18.15 -9.98
N PRO A 174 -15.01 -17.12 -9.55
CA PRO A 174 -13.74 -17.31 -8.87
C PRO A 174 -13.95 -18.09 -7.58
N ASN A 175 -13.03 -19.01 -7.30
CA ASN A 175 -13.04 -19.78 -6.04
C ASN A 175 -12.67 -18.90 -4.84
N VAL A 176 -11.91 -17.83 -5.07
CA VAL A 176 -11.50 -16.84 -4.07
C VAL A 176 -11.63 -15.45 -4.69
N GLU A 177 -12.35 -14.55 -4.01
CA GLU A 177 -12.45 -13.14 -4.41
C GLU A 177 -11.16 -12.37 -4.05
N THR A 178 -10.84 -11.34 -4.84
CA THR A 178 -9.63 -10.51 -4.66
C THR A 178 -9.91 -9.02 -4.43
N PRO A 179 -10.73 -8.66 -3.41
CA PRO A 179 -11.16 -7.29 -3.18
C PRO A 179 -10.03 -6.31 -2.83
N ALA A 180 -8.94 -6.76 -2.20
CA ALA A 180 -7.79 -5.92 -1.90
C ALA A 180 -7.00 -5.58 -3.17
N THR A 181 -6.86 -6.53 -4.09
CA THR A 181 -6.31 -6.27 -5.43
C THR A 181 -7.20 -5.31 -6.21
N ASP A 182 -8.52 -5.50 -6.20
CA ASP A 182 -9.46 -4.61 -6.89
C ASP A 182 -9.39 -3.18 -6.36
N ALA A 183 -9.37 -3.03 -5.03
CA ALA A 183 -9.20 -1.73 -4.37
C ALA A 183 -7.84 -1.08 -4.69
N PHE A 184 -6.77 -1.87 -4.75
CA PHE A 184 -5.44 -1.37 -5.13
C PHE A 184 -5.42 -0.88 -6.58
N LEU A 185 -5.98 -1.64 -7.52
CA LEU A 185 -6.06 -1.24 -8.92
C LEU A 185 -6.95 -0.01 -9.12
N ALA A 186 -8.04 0.10 -8.36
CA ALA A 186 -8.90 1.28 -8.37
C ALA A 186 -8.15 2.54 -7.89
N GLU A 187 -7.35 2.41 -6.83
CA GLU A 187 -6.48 3.49 -6.34
C GLU A 187 -5.44 3.90 -7.39
N VAL A 188 -4.74 2.94 -8.02
CA VAL A 188 -3.75 3.24 -9.06
C VAL A 188 -4.38 3.97 -10.24
N ARG A 189 -5.59 3.57 -10.65
CA ARG A 189 -6.35 4.28 -11.68
C ARG A 189 -6.70 5.70 -11.24
N ALA A 190 -7.15 5.90 -10.00
CA ALA A 190 -7.47 7.21 -9.44
C ALA A 190 -6.24 8.14 -9.43
N GLN A 191 -5.08 7.65 -8.99
CA GLN A 191 -3.83 8.40 -8.99
C GLN A 191 -3.40 8.80 -10.40
N GLY A 192 -3.58 7.91 -11.39
CA GLY A 192 -3.31 8.24 -12.80
C GLY A 192 -4.20 9.37 -13.33
N VAL A 193 -5.47 9.39 -12.93
CA VAL A 193 -6.41 10.47 -13.28
C VAL A 193 -6.00 11.80 -12.63
N GLU A 194 -5.62 11.77 -11.34
CA GLU A 194 -5.16 12.96 -10.62
C GLU A 194 -3.88 13.53 -11.22
N MET A 195 -2.89 12.67 -11.50
CA MET A 195 -1.64 13.08 -12.14
C MET A 195 -1.88 13.68 -13.53
N PHE A 196 -2.81 13.11 -14.31
CA PHE A 196 -3.21 13.70 -15.59
C PHE A 196 -3.87 15.08 -15.40
N ALA A 197 -4.74 15.24 -14.40
CA ALA A 197 -5.41 16.51 -14.11
C ALA A 197 -4.44 17.62 -13.69
N GLU A 198 -3.35 17.28 -12.99
CA GLU A 198 -2.28 18.21 -12.63
C GLU A 198 -1.45 18.63 -13.85
N CYS A 199 -1.13 17.69 -14.75
CA CYS A 199 -0.37 17.98 -15.96
C CYS A 199 -1.17 18.70 -17.05
N ALA A 200 -2.50 18.58 -17.08
CA ALA A 200 -3.33 19.06 -18.18
C ALA A 200 -3.60 20.58 -18.19
N TYR A 201 -3.18 21.35 -17.17
CA TYR A 201 -3.26 22.83 -17.05
C TYR A 201 -4.62 23.50 -17.37
N THR A 202 -5.70 22.74 -17.58
CA THR A 202 -7.03 23.26 -17.93
C THR A 202 -7.91 23.26 -16.69
N LEU A 203 -8.11 24.46 -16.12
CA LEU A 203 -8.95 24.68 -14.93
C LEU A 203 -10.40 24.16 -15.10
N GLU A 204 -10.89 24.04 -16.33
CA GLU A 204 -12.29 23.66 -16.61
C GLU A 204 -12.62 22.18 -16.35
N HIS A 205 -11.63 21.30 -16.24
CA HIS A 205 -11.86 19.85 -16.07
C HIS A 205 -11.15 19.24 -14.86
N HIS A 206 -10.40 20.04 -14.09
CA HIS A 206 -9.68 19.58 -12.91
C HIS A 206 -10.64 19.00 -11.85
N ASP A 207 -11.70 19.74 -11.52
CA ASP A 207 -12.68 19.30 -10.51
C ASP A 207 -13.42 18.02 -10.94
N HIS A 208 -13.71 17.87 -12.24
CA HIS A 208 -14.33 16.67 -12.78
C HIS A 208 -13.39 15.45 -12.71
N ALA A 209 -12.10 15.64 -12.99
CA ALA A 209 -11.10 14.58 -12.89
C ALA A 209 -10.90 14.13 -11.42
N VAL A 210 -10.81 15.08 -10.49
CA VAL A 210 -10.72 14.78 -9.05
C VAL A 210 -11.97 14.06 -8.56
N ALA A 211 -13.15 14.49 -8.98
CA ALA A 211 -14.41 13.80 -8.64
C ALA A 211 -14.43 12.37 -9.19
N PHE A 212 -14.01 12.16 -10.45
CA PHE A 212 -13.93 10.83 -11.05
C PHE A 212 -12.91 9.92 -10.36
N ALA A 213 -11.74 10.45 -9.97
CA ALA A 213 -10.77 9.72 -9.16
C ALA A 213 -11.35 9.26 -7.81
N ALA A 214 -12.17 10.11 -7.17
CA ALA A 214 -12.88 9.75 -5.94
C ALA A 214 -13.96 8.67 -6.16
N GLU A 215 -14.63 8.65 -7.32
CA GLU A 215 -15.56 7.58 -7.69
C GLU A 215 -14.85 6.23 -7.88
N LEU A 216 -13.70 6.24 -8.57
CA LEU A 216 -12.89 5.04 -8.77
C LEU A 216 -12.53 4.38 -7.44
N ARG A 217 -12.10 5.16 -6.44
CA ARG A 217 -11.78 4.65 -5.09
C ARG A 217 -12.97 4.03 -4.36
N LYS A 218 -14.20 4.42 -4.69
CA LYS A 218 -15.44 3.86 -4.11
C LYS A 218 -15.91 2.60 -4.84
N GLY A 219 -15.21 2.18 -5.90
CA GLY A 219 -15.66 1.10 -6.79
C GLY A 219 -16.78 1.54 -7.75
N GLY A 220 -17.00 2.85 -7.92
CA GLY A 220 -17.97 3.37 -8.88
C GLY A 220 -17.42 3.34 -10.31
N ASN A 221 -18.26 2.88 -11.26
CA ASN A 221 -18.00 2.78 -12.70
C ASN A 221 -17.01 1.69 -13.15
N GLN A 222 -17.29 0.44 -12.79
CA GLN A 222 -16.97 -0.72 -13.64
C GLN A 222 -18.26 -1.42 -14.08
#